data_AF-A0A2N2IIA3-F1
#
_entry.id   AF-A0A2N2IIA3-F1
#
_cell.length_a   1.000
_cell.length_b   1.000
_cell.length_c   1.000
_cell.angle_alpha   90.00
_cell.angle_beta   90.00
_cell.angle_gamma   90.00
#
_symmetry.space_group_name_H-M   'P 1'
#
loop_
_entity.id
_entity.type
_entity.pdbx_description
1 polymer ?
#
loop_
_entity_poly.entity_id
_entity_poly.type
_entity_poly.pdbx_seq_one_letter_code
_entity_poly.pdbx_strand_id
1 'polypeptide(L)'
;MKTTFLSVLLFGLLAAPSLAQAGDYRYDFDLAKLYNAYDNTDAFTALTDRTTAYRNLVSEMGVAFGPSFLAPAETLGYMGMALGVNYGITTINGTADYWKNGIDGSAAGFLQTIGMEVRRGMWFPLPGFEIGGGLKYLTDSHMYAPHVFAKFSINEGYFDIPIPAIAVRGFGTRVMGSREVDLTVASVDVSLSKSFGIASTINVTPYLGYNYLMIISDSKVIDTTPGIDSLNPDGTTPFEPGLSCTDQDCNNNIVFDDQDMIARHRIFFGARIIYYKMAITLEGIFTLKGSSKDELLEPVSGRTQSIKDKSVLQQTYSIQFGWDF
;
A
#
# COMPACT_ATOMS: atom_id res chain seq x y z
N MET A 1 -0.73 43.33 -12.52
CA MET A 1 -0.63 41.85 -12.64
C MET A 1 -0.60 41.23 -11.24
N LYS A 2 -1.76 41.06 -10.58
CA LYS A 2 -1.84 40.50 -9.20
C LYS A 2 -3.08 39.63 -8.94
N THR A 3 -3.83 39.23 -9.97
CA THR A 3 -5.14 38.55 -9.78
C THR A 3 -5.29 37.22 -10.52
N THR A 4 -4.21 36.66 -11.08
CA THR A 4 -4.24 35.36 -11.78
C THR A 4 -3.58 34.21 -11.00
N PHE A 5 -3.32 34.40 -9.71
CA PHE A 5 -2.66 33.38 -8.87
C PHE A 5 -3.63 32.43 -8.15
N LEU A 6 -4.94 32.72 -8.15
CA LEU A 6 -5.91 31.97 -7.33
C LEU A 6 -6.77 30.99 -8.13
N SER A 7 -6.77 31.05 -9.46
CA SER A 7 -7.70 30.29 -10.30
C SER A 7 -7.22 28.89 -10.71
N VAL A 8 -5.92 28.58 -10.54
CA VAL A 8 -5.36 27.26 -10.90
C VAL A 8 -5.44 26.26 -9.75
N LEU A 9 -5.65 26.73 -8.52
CA LEU A 9 -5.82 25.84 -7.35
C LEU A 9 -7.19 25.14 -7.29
N LEU A 10 -8.15 25.54 -8.13
CA LEU A 10 -9.55 25.13 -8.00
C LEU A 10 -9.98 23.98 -8.93
N PHE A 11 -9.16 23.59 -9.92
CA PHE A 11 -9.52 22.49 -10.83
C PHE A 11 -9.00 21.10 -10.41
N GLY A 12 -8.13 21.03 -9.39
CA GLY A 12 -7.70 19.75 -8.79
C GLY A 12 -8.65 19.20 -7.72
N LEU A 13 -9.61 20.01 -7.23
CA LEU A 13 -10.58 19.61 -6.20
C LEU A 13 -11.89 19.02 -6.77
N LEU A 14 -12.11 19.04 -8.09
CA LEU A 14 -13.36 18.55 -8.69
C LEU A 14 -13.42 17.01 -8.85
N ALA A 15 -12.38 16.30 -8.42
CA ALA A 15 -12.39 14.85 -8.19
C ALA A 15 -12.17 14.51 -6.71
N ALA A 16 -12.40 15.46 -5.78
CA ALA A 16 -12.56 15.09 -4.38
C ALA A 16 -13.78 14.17 -4.29
N PRO A 17 -13.65 12.96 -3.72
CA PRO A 17 -14.83 12.14 -3.43
C PRO A 17 -15.81 13.00 -2.65
N SER A 18 -17.06 13.02 -3.09
CA SER A 18 -18.17 13.60 -2.35
C SER A 18 -18.05 13.19 -0.90
N LEU A 19 -17.89 14.17 -0.01
CA LEU A 19 -18.14 14.09 1.42
C LEU A 19 -17.76 12.74 2.03
N ALA A 20 -16.59 12.67 2.66
CA ALA A 20 -16.30 11.65 3.67
C ALA A 20 -17.47 11.62 4.66
N GLN A 21 -18.39 10.67 4.45
CA GLN A 21 -19.47 10.40 5.36
C GLN A 21 -18.82 9.66 6.51
N ALA A 22 -18.57 10.38 7.60
CA ALA A 22 -18.20 9.79 8.87
C ALA A 22 -19.27 8.74 9.21
N GLY A 23 -18.94 7.45 9.08
CA GLY A 23 -19.89 6.40 9.44
C GLY A 23 -19.54 4.98 9.01
N ASP A 24 -18.71 4.75 7.99
CA ASP A 24 -18.45 3.38 7.53
C ASP A 24 -17.02 3.23 6.98
N TYR A 25 -16.10 2.72 7.81
CA TYR A 25 -14.69 2.48 7.46
C TYR A 25 -14.57 1.18 6.66
N ARG A 26 -15.08 1.22 5.43
CA ARG A 26 -15.30 0.04 4.59
C ARG A 26 -14.10 -0.85 4.40
N TYR A 27 -12.89 -0.30 4.38
CA TYR A 27 -11.65 -1.02 4.07
C TYR A 27 -10.84 -1.43 5.30
N ASP A 28 -11.37 -1.24 6.51
CA ASP A 28 -10.77 -1.83 7.71
C ASP A 28 -10.86 -3.36 7.64
N PHE A 29 -9.81 -4.03 8.11
CA PHE A 29 -9.74 -5.48 8.13
C PHE A 29 -10.78 -6.07 9.09
N ASP A 30 -11.49 -7.10 8.62
CA ASP A 30 -12.37 -7.96 9.42
C ASP A 30 -11.97 -9.42 9.17
N LEU A 31 -10.93 -9.84 9.88
CA LEU A 31 -10.35 -11.18 9.78
C LEU A 31 -11.19 -12.23 10.51
N ALA A 32 -12.02 -11.83 11.48
CA ALA A 32 -12.98 -12.72 12.11
C ALA A 32 -14.04 -13.20 11.10
N LYS A 33 -14.62 -12.27 10.33
CA LYS A 33 -15.51 -12.59 9.21
C LYS A 33 -14.81 -13.39 8.13
N LEU A 34 -13.55 -13.10 7.82
CA LEU A 34 -12.77 -13.87 6.86
C LEU A 34 -12.61 -15.32 7.31
N TYR A 35 -12.22 -15.52 8.57
CA TYR A 35 -11.99 -16.83 9.15
C TYR A 35 -13.28 -17.68 9.11
N ASN A 36 -14.40 -17.09 9.54
CA ASN A 36 -15.69 -17.76 9.60
C ASN A 36 -16.29 -18.06 8.22
N ALA A 37 -15.93 -17.31 7.18
CA ALA A 37 -16.43 -17.53 5.83
C ALA A 37 -15.85 -18.78 5.14
N TYR A 38 -14.70 -19.26 5.60
CA TYR A 38 -14.01 -20.43 5.04
C TYR A 38 -14.06 -21.60 6.03
N ASP A 39 -15.27 -22.10 6.30
CA ASP A 39 -15.46 -23.30 7.11
C ASP A 39 -15.54 -24.56 6.24
N ASN A 40 -14.91 -25.64 6.67
CA ASN A 40 -14.87 -26.91 5.95
C ASN A 40 -14.88 -28.07 6.95
N THR A 41 -15.57 -29.16 6.59
CA THR A 41 -15.59 -30.40 7.38
C THR A 41 -14.18 -30.96 7.62
N ASP A 42 -13.26 -30.76 6.67
CA ASP A 42 -11.84 -31.07 6.84
C ASP A 42 -11.08 -29.84 7.35
N ALA A 43 -10.62 -29.89 8.60
CA ALA A 43 -9.95 -28.78 9.27
C ALA A 43 -8.70 -28.29 8.52
N PHE A 44 -7.93 -29.19 7.89
CA PHE A 44 -6.75 -28.80 7.12
C PHE A 44 -7.10 -28.07 5.81
N THR A 45 -8.20 -28.48 5.17
CA THR A 45 -8.72 -27.77 3.99
C THR A 45 -9.24 -26.38 4.38
N ALA A 46 -9.97 -26.26 5.50
CA ALA A 46 -10.41 -24.96 6.04
C ALA A 46 -9.22 -24.02 6.30
N LEU A 47 -8.18 -24.52 6.97
CA LEU A 47 -6.95 -23.77 7.23
C LEU A 47 -6.31 -23.28 5.92
N THR A 48 -6.16 -24.16 4.94
CA THR A 48 -5.57 -23.80 3.64
C THR A 48 -6.36 -22.72 2.93
N ASP A 49 -7.69 -22.82 2.90
CA ASP A 49 -8.56 -21.86 2.24
C ASP A 49 -8.52 -20.50 2.94
N ARG A 50 -8.57 -20.47 4.28
CA ARG A 50 -8.42 -19.27 5.12
C ARG A 50 -7.07 -18.58 4.86
N THR A 51 -5.98 -19.32 4.94
CA THR A 51 -4.63 -18.80 4.75
C THR A 51 -4.41 -18.31 3.31
N THR A 52 -5.01 -18.99 2.32
CA THR A 52 -5.00 -18.53 0.92
C THR A 52 -5.79 -17.22 0.75
N ALA A 53 -6.96 -17.11 1.37
CA ALA A 53 -7.80 -15.92 1.31
C ALA A 53 -7.11 -14.72 1.97
N TYR A 54 -6.55 -14.92 3.17
CA TYR A 54 -5.74 -13.93 3.88
C TYR A 54 -4.56 -13.46 3.04
N ARG A 55 -3.79 -14.39 2.45
CA ARG A 55 -2.64 -14.07 1.57
C ARG A 55 -3.02 -13.17 0.41
N ASN A 56 -4.15 -13.45 -0.25
CA ASN A 56 -4.61 -12.65 -1.39
C ASN A 56 -5.06 -11.26 -0.96
N LEU A 57 -5.78 -11.17 0.17
CA LEU A 57 -6.23 -9.89 0.72
C LEU A 57 -5.05 -8.98 1.07
N VAL A 58 -4.09 -9.48 1.84
CA VAL A 58 -2.90 -8.70 2.25
C VAL A 58 -1.96 -8.41 1.08
N SER A 59 -1.90 -9.30 0.07
CA SER A 59 -1.16 -9.04 -1.18
C SER A 59 -1.75 -7.84 -1.94
N GLU A 60 -3.08 -7.80 -2.13
CA GLU A 60 -3.72 -6.69 -2.83
C GLU A 60 -3.69 -5.38 -2.03
N MET A 61 -3.84 -5.46 -0.71
CA MET A 61 -3.70 -4.31 0.19
C MET A 61 -2.26 -3.77 0.23
N GLY A 62 -1.26 -4.66 0.30
CA GLY A 62 0.15 -4.29 0.29
C GLY A 62 0.57 -3.60 -1.01
N VAL A 63 -0.06 -3.91 -2.13
CA VAL A 63 0.13 -3.18 -3.40
C VAL A 63 -0.38 -1.75 -3.32
N ALA A 64 -1.51 -1.49 -2.66
CA ALA A 64 -2.04 -0.13 -2.48
C ALA A 64 -1.14 0.73 -1.57
N PHE A 65 -0.59 0.14 -0.51
CA PHE A 65 0.38 0.80 0.37
C PHE A 65 1.82 0.83 -0.18
N GLY A 66 2.09 0.11 -1.28
CA GLY A 66 3.38 0.11 -1.94
C GLY A 66 3.84 1.50 -2.42
N PRO A 67 5.09 1.65 -2.86
CA PRO A 67 5.63 2.95 -3.27
C PRO A 67 4.83 3.54 -4.43
N SER A 68 4.59 4.84 -4.35
CA SER A 68 4.37 5.71 -5.51
C SER A 68 5.74 6.21 -5.99
N PHE A 69 6.02 6.23 -7.30
CA PHE A 69 7.35 6.63 -7.77
C PHE A 69 7.45 8.13 -7.90
N LEU A 70 6.50 8.75 -8.61
CA LEU A 70 6.19 10.18 -8.72
C LEU A 70 7.41 11.11 -8.84
N ALA A 71 8.54 10.55 -9.25
CA ALA A 71 9.84 11.17 -9.36
C ALA A 71 10.56 10.47 -10.51
N PRO A 72 11.12 11.22 -11.47
CA PRO A 72 12.04 10.67 -12.44
C PRO A 72 13.33 10.13 -11.80
N ALA A 73 14.13 9.45 -12.60
CA ALA A 73 15.39 8.84 -12.16
C ALA A 73 16.42 9.90 -11.76
N GLU A 74 16.40 11.08 -12.37
CA GLU A 74 17.25 12.22 -11.98
C GLU A 74 16.99 12.64 -10.52
N THR A 75 18.05 13.00 -9.79
CA THR A 75 17.92 13.53 -8.43
C THR A 75 17.60 15.03 -8.42
N LEU A 76 17.17 15.53 -7.26
CA LEU A 76 17.00 16.96 -7.01
C LEU A 76 18.33 17.74 -6.92
N GLY A 77 19.49 17.06 -6.99
CA GLY A 77 20.81 17.68 -6.85
C GLY A 77 21.21 18.02 -5.41
N TYR A 78 22.34 18.72 -5.25
CA TYR A 78 23.04 18.89 -3.95
C TYR A 78 22.21 19.48 -2.80
N MET A 79 21.27 20.37 -3.11
CA MET A 79 20.46 21.11 -2.14
C MET A 79 18.97 21.18 -2.51
N GLY A 80 18.57 20.52 -3.60
CA GLY A 80 17.20 20.59 -4.05
C GLY A 80 16.26 19.86 -3.10
N MET A 81 15.10 20.46 -2.89
CA MET A 81 14.03 19.87 -2.09
C MET A 81 12.74 19.89 -2.88
N ALA A 82 11.91 18.88 -2.62
CA ALA A 82 10.58 18.81 -3.20
C ALA A 82 9.57 18.45 -2.12
N LEU A 83 8.40 19.07 -2.20
CA LEU A 83 7.21 18.71 -1.44
C LEU A 83 6.13 18.34 -2.43
N GLY A 84 5.46 17.21 -2.23
CA GLY A 84 4.37 16.76 -3.08
C GLY A 84 3.17 16.27 -2.28
N VAL A 85 1.97 16.53 -2.79
CA VAL A 85 0.74 15.88 -2.35
C VAL A 85 0.27 14.99 -3.50
N ASN A 86 -0.01 13.72 -3.20
CA ASN A 86 -0.43 12.75 -4.19
C ASN A 86 -1.80 12.14 -3.88
N TYR A 87 -2.51 11.82 -4.96
CA TYR A 87 -3.75 11.06 -4.94
C TYR A 87 -3.59 9.86 -5.86
N GLY A 88 -3.94 8.67 -5.36
CA GLY A 88 -3.76 7.42 -6.08
C GLY A 88 -5.01 6.55 -6.03
N ILE A 89 -5.30 5.86 -7.12
CA ILE A 89 -6.37 4.86 -7.22
C ILE A 89 -5.75 3.53 -7.63
N THR A 90 -5.92 2.49 -6.83
CA THR A 90 -5.43 1.13 -7.07
C THR A 90 -6.61 0.19 -7.29
N THR A 91 -6.68 -0.50 -8.42
CA THR A 91 -7.72 -1.51 -8.67
C THR A 91 -7.50 -2.75 -7.80
N ILE A 92 -8.59 -3.35 -7.33
CA ILE A 92 -8.60 -4.59 -6.54
C ILE A 92 -9.68 -5.54 -7.07
N ASN A 93 -9.62 -6.83 -6.72
CA ASN A 93 -10.66 -7.78 -7.05
C ASN A 93 -11.84 -7.71 -6.06
N GLY A 94 -12.60 -6.61 -6.08
CA GLY A 94 -13.67 -6.37 -5.09
C GLY A 94 -14.81 -7.41 -5.08
N THR A 95 -14.93 -8.25 -6.11
CA THR A 95 -15.92 -9.34 -6.16
C THR A 95 -15.40 -10.66 -5.58
N ALA A 96 -14.11 -10.75 -5.26
CA ALA A 96 -13.53 -11.94 -4.67
C ALA A 96 -14.00 -12.14 -3.23
N ASP A 97 -14.13 -13.39 -2.82
CA ASP A 97 -14.67 -13.73 -1.49
C ASP A 97 -13.75 -13.25 -0.36
N TYR A 98 -12.43 -13.21 -0.58
CA TYR A 98 -11.49 -12.66 0.41
C TYR A 98 -11.66 -11.14 0.62
N TRP A 99 -12.15 -10.39 -0.37
CA TRP A 99 -12.49 -8.97 -0.19
C TRP A 99 -13.87 -8.77 0.42
N LYS A 100 -14.84 -9.63 0.10
CA LYS A 100 -16.18 -9.57 0.72
C LYS A 100 -16.14 -9.91 2.20
N ASN A 101 -15.30 -10.87 2.57
CA ASN A 101 -15.23 -11.42 3.91
C ASN A 101 -14.06 -10.86 4.72
N GLY A 102 -13.07 -10.22 4.11
CA GLY A 102 -11.87 -9.72 4.78
C GLY A 102 -11.90 -8.26 5.21
N ILE A 103 -13.00 -7.57 4.97
CA ILE A 103 -13.19 -6.17 5.37
C ILE A 103 -14.58 -5.98 6.01
N ASP A 104 -14.70 -4.93 6.84
CA ASP A 104 -15.95 -4.55 7.50
C ASP A 104 -17.07 -4.26 6.47
N GLY A 105 -16.74 -3.47 5.43
CA GLY A 105 -17.70 -2.99 4.45
C GLY A 105 -17.81 -3.82 3.17
N SER A 106 -18.15 -3.14 2.07
CA SER A 106 -18.22 -3.72 0.72
C SER A 106 -17.17 -3.10 -0.19
N ALA A 107 -16.36 -3.94 -0.85
CA ALA A 107 -15.27 -3.50 -1.69
C ALA A 107 -15.76 -2.93 -3.03
N ALA A 108 -15.41 -1.67 -3.35
CA ALA A 108 -15.82 -1.00 -4.59
C ALA A 108 -15.00 -1.40 -5.83
N GLY A 109 -14.08 -2.37 -5.71
CA GLY A 109 -13.18 -2.78 -6.80
C GLY A 109 -11.96 -1.87 -6.99
N PHE A 110 -11.82 -0.84 -6.17
CA PHE A 110 -10.62 0.01 -6.11
C PHE A 110 -10.39 0.54 -4.69
N LEU A 111 -9.15 0.86 -4.39
CA LEU A 111 -8.70 1.53 -3.18
C LEU A 111 -8.20 2.92 -3.56
N GLN A 112 -8.57 3.95 -2.79
CA GLN A 112 -8.05 5.30 -3.01
C GLN A 112 -7.11 5.68 -1.88
N THR A 113 -6.03 6.36 -2.23
CA THR A 113 -5.02 6.79 -1.28
C THR A 113 -4.73 8.27 -1.48
N ILE A 114 -4.53 8.96 -0.36
CA ILE A 114 -4.06 10.34 -0.32
C ILE A 114 -2.75 10.33 0.43
N GLY A 115 -1.73 11.01 -0.09
CA GLY A 115 -0.46 11.08 0.58
C GLY A 115 0.24 12.42 0.42
N MET A 116 1.34 12.51 1.13
CA MET A 116 2.29 13.60 1.02
C MET A 116 3.69 13.02 1.06
N GLU A 117 4.60 13.61 0.31
CA GLU A 117 6.02 13.26 0.34
C GLU A 117 6.90 14.50 0.41
N VAL A 118 8.00 14.37 1.13
CA VAL A 118 9.10 15.32 1.13
C VAL A 118 10.32 14.58 0.64
N ARG A 119 11.03 15.22 -0.28
CA ARG A 119 12.25 14.68 -0.90
C ARG A 119 13.36 15.69 -0.78
N ARG A 120 14.57 15.21 -0.58
CA ARG A 120 15.77 16.05 -0.49
C ARG A 120 16.93 15.37 -1.19
N GLY A 121 17.49 16.09 -2.15
CA GLY A 121 18.75 15.70 -2.78
C GLY A 121 19.92 15.92 -1.82
N MET A 122 20.90 15.02 -1.89
CA MET A 122 22.06 14.97 -1.02
C MET A 122 23.31 14.62 -1.84
N TRP A 123 24.46 15.03 -1.31
CA TRP A 123 25.77 14.74 -1.91
C TRP A 123 26.54 13.62 -1.21
N PHE A 124 26.09 13.26 -0.01
CA PHE A 124 26.63 12.20 0.82
C PHE A 124 25.53 11.14 1.01
N PRO A 125 25.84 9.83 0.91
CA PRO A 125 27.16 9.22 0.82
C PRO A 125 27.84 9.24 -0.55
N LEU A 126 27.08 9.48 -1.63
CA LEU A 126 27.58 9.60 -3.01
C LEU A 126 26.89 10.77 -3.72
N PRO A 127 27.53 11.40 -4.73
CA PRO A 127 26.84 12.33 -5.62
C PRO A 127 25.65 11.65 -6.30
N GLY A 128 24.51 12.34 -6.41
CA GLY A 128 23.29 11.78 -6.99
C GLY A 128 22.50 10.91 -6.01
N PHE A 129 22.56 11.21 -4.72
CA PHE A 129 21.73 10.58 -3.71
C PHE A 129 20.52 11.44 -3.35
N GLU A 130 19.39 10.83 -3.08
CA GLU A 130 18.17 11.51 -2.64
C GLU A 130 17.52 10.66 -1.55
N ILE A 131 17.10 11.32 -0.47
CA ILE A 131 16.27 10.70 0.56
C ILE A 131 14.90 11.34 0.55
N GLY A 132 13.91 10.57 0.93
CA GLY A 132 12.58 11.09 1.12
C GLY A 132 11.79 10.29 2.11
N GLY A 133 10.68 10.88 2.50
CA GLY A 133 9.72 10.25 3.37
C GLY A 133 8.39 10.96 3.31
N GLY A 134 7.37 10.29 3.80
CA GLY A 134 6.02 10.75 3.64
C GLY A 134 5.02 9.91 4.40
N LEU A 135 3.76 10.19 4.12
CA LEU A 135 2.61 9.51 4.68
C LEU A 135 1.64 9.17 3.56
N LYS A 136 1.04 7.99 3.63
CA LYS A 136 -0.06 7.58 2.77
C LYS A 136 -1.24 7.17 3.64
N TYR A 137 -2.42 7.68 3.35
CA TYR A 137 -3.67 7.38 4.02
C TYR A 137 -4.60 6.66 3.05
N LEU A 138 -5.27 5.61 3.51
CA LEU A 138 -6.30 4.91 2.74
C LEU A 138 -7.66 5.54 3.03
N THR A 139 -8.36 6.00 1.98
CA THR A 139 -9.71 6.57 2.13
C THR A 139 -10.69 5.49 2.59
N ASP A 140 -11.69 5.86 3.38
CA ASP A 140 -12.68 4.92 3.96
C ASP A 140 -12.05 3.83 4.85
N SER A 141 -10.96 4.16 5.56
CA SER A 141 -10.29 3.29 6.55
C SER A 141 -9.59 4.14 7.62
N HIS A 142 -9.26 3.54 8.77
CA HIS A 142 -8.34 4.13 9.76
C HIS A 142 -6.86 3.95 9.39
N MET A 143 -6.56 3.26 8.30
CA MET A 143 -5.20 2.88 7.95
C MET A 143 -4.39 4.02 7.34
N TYR A 144 -3.18 4.19 7.87
CA TYR A 144 -2.18 5.09 7.34
C TYR A 144 -0.78 4.44 7.39
N ALA A 145 0.10 4.85 6.49
CA ALA A 145 1.39 4.23 6.28
C ALA A 145 2.47 5.31 6.12
N PRO A 146 3.22 5.63 7.18
CA PRO A 146 4.43 6.43 7.05
C PRO A 146 5.48 5.62 6.29
N HIS A 147 6.16 6.28 5.36
CA HIS A 147 7.14 5.64 4.50
C HIS A 147 8.42 6.46 4.37
N VAL A 148 9.50 5.76 4.05
CA VAL A 148 10.81 6.33 3.76
C VAL A 148 11.39 5.69 2.51
N PHE A 149 12.22 6.44 1.80
CA PHE A 149 12.95 5.91 0.66
C PHE A 149 14.32 6.57 0.52
N ALA A 150 15.20 5.85 -0.16
CA ALA A 150 16.51 6.32 -0.57
C ALA A 150 16.71 5.97 -2.04
N LYS A 151 17.07 6.96 -2.85
CA LYS A 151 17.31 6.85 -4.29
C LYS A 151 18.76 7.21 -4.59
N PHE A 152 19.40 6.42 -5.41
CA PHE A 152 20.74 6.66 -5.93
C PHE A 152 20.69 6.67 -7.45
N SER A 153 20.99 7.82 -8.05
CA SER A 153 21.12 8.01 -9.48
C SER A 153 22.51 7.60 -9.91
N ILE A 154 22.59 6.47 -10.62
CA ILE A 154 23.83 5.97 -11.22
C ILE A 154 24.29 6.93 -12.32
N ASN A 155 23.33 7.44 -13.08
CA ASN A 155 23.55 8.44 -14.10
C ASN A 155 22.43 9.47 -14.05
N GLU A 156 22.79 10.74 -13.95
CA GLU A 156 21.84 11.86 -13.90
C GLU A 156 21.39 12.29 -15.31
N GLY A 157 21.99 11.74 -16.37
CA GLY A 157 21.55 12.01 -17.74
C GLY A 157 21.84 13.44 -18.23
N TYR A 158 22.91 14.07 -17.73
CA TYR A 158 23.35 15.43 -18.07
C TYR A 158 23.49 15.68 -19.59
N PHE A 159 23.39 16.98 -19.96
CA PHE A 159 23.21 17.52 -21.30
C PHE A 159 24.22 17.06 -22.39
N ASP A 160 23.71 17.04 -23.64
CA ASP A 160 24.29 16.73 -24.96
C ASP A 160 24.53 15.27 -25.36
N ILE A 161 24.54 14.33 -24.41
CA ILE A 161 24.69 12.90 -24.74
C ILE A 161 23.32 12.21 -24.66
N PRO A 162 22.93 11.34 -25.63
CA PRO A 162 21.63 10.65 -25.66
C PRO A 162 21.47 9.57 -24.57
N ILE A 163 22.24 9.63 -23.49
CA ILE A 163 22.15 8.67 -22.39
C ILE A 163 21.03 9.11 -21.43
N PRO A 164 20.07 8.23 -21.09
CA PRO A 164 19.03 8.51 -20.10
C PRO A 164 19.61 8.54 -18.69
N ALA A 165 18.89 9.21 -17.79
CA ALA A 165 19.14 9.07 -16.36
C ALA A 165 18.74 7.66 -15.91
N ILE A 166 19.48 7.06 -14.99
CA ILE A 166 19.26 5.72 -14.44
C ILE A 166 19.43 5.79 -12.93
N ALA A 167 18.45 5.31 -12.18
CA ALA A 167 18.48 5.30 -10.73
C ALA A 167 17.99 3.99 -10.14
N VAL A 168 18.48 3.70 -8.95
CA VAL A 168 18.02 2.62 -8.08
C VAL A 168 17.41 3.24 -6.84
N ARG A 169 16.29 2.73 -6.36
CA ARG A 169 15.65 3.21 -5.14
C ARG A 169 15.24 2.06 -4.23
N GLY A 170 15.49 2.23 -2.95
CA GLY A 170 14.94 1.40 -1.87
C GLY A 170 13.82 2.14 -1.17
N PHE A 171 12.77 1.42 -0.78
CA PHE A 171 11.59 1.95 -0.10
C PHE A 171 11.15 1.03 1.02
N GLY A 172 10.65 1.60 2.11
CA GLY A 172 10.04 0.88 3.22
C GLY A 172 8.89 1.65 3.84
N THR A 173 7.83 0.94 4.22
CA THR A 173 6.66 1.49 4.89
C THR A 173 6.04 0.44 5.80
N ARG A 174 5.32 0.90 6.82
CA ARG A 174 4.53 0.03 7.70
C ARG A 174 3.15 0.62 7.89
N VAL A 175 2.12 -0.20 7.71
CA VAL A 175 0.73 0.22 7.89
C VAL A 175 0.40 0.25 9.38
N MET A 176 -0.21 1.35 9.79
CA MET A 176 -0.69 1.63 11.13
C MET A 176 -2.19 1.89 11.06
N GLY A 177 -2.88 1.79 12.20
CA GLY A 177 -4.34 1.97 12.27
C GLY A 177 -5.15 0.69 12.03
N SER A 178 -4.50 -0.43 11.67
CA SER A 178 -5.12 -1.76 11.68
C SER A 178 -4.93 -2.46 13.03
N ARG A 179 -6.03 -3.01 13.58
CA ARG A 179 -6.03 -3.78 14.83
C ARG A 179 -5.63 -5.24 14.61
N GLU A 180 -5.84 -5.77 13.41
CA GLU A 180 -5.84 -7.21 13.16
C GLU A 180 -4.66 -7.68 12.30
N VAL A 181 -4.06 -6.76 11.53
CA VAL A 181 -2.94 -7.05 10.63
C VAL A 181 -1.81 -6.06 10.87
N ASP A 182 -0.60 -6.60 10.99
CA ASP A 182 0.64 -5.85 10.90
C ASP A 182 1.21 -5.99 9.48
N LEU A 183 1.11 -4.94 8.68
CA LEU A 183 1.50 -4.98 7.27
C LEU A 183 2.74 -4.12 7.05
N THR A 184 3.84 -4.75 6.68
CA THR A 184 5.09 -4.09 6.31
C THR A 184 5.35 -4.29 4.82
N VAL A 185 5.66 -3.22 4.11
CA VAL A 185 5.95 -3.26 2.68
C VAL A 185 7.33 -2.66 2.43
N ALA A 186 8.18 -3.43 1.75
CA ALA A 186 9.50 -3.01 1.31
C ALA A 186 9.60 -3.15 -0.21
N SER A 187 10.48 -2.40 -0.85
CA SER A 187 10.70 -2.60 -2.28
C SER A 187 12.06 -2.09 -2.75
N VAL A 188 12.50 -2.63 -3.87
CA VAL A 188 13.64 -2.11 -4.63
C VAL A 188 13.19 -1.85 -6.06
N ASP A 189 13.55 -0.70 -6.61
CA ASP A 189 13.27 -0.34 -7.99
C ASP A 189 14.47 0.18 -8.77
N VAL A 190 14.35 0.02 -10.09
CA VAL A 190 15.24 0.62 -11.08
C VAL A 190 14.38 1.47 -12.00
N SER A 191 14.77 2.72 -12.20
CA SER A 191 14.09 3.67 -13.08
C SER A 191 15.03 4.26 -14.11
N LEU A 192 14.46 4.62 -15.26
CA LEU A 192 15.09 5.39 -16.31
C LEU A 192 14.22 6.59 -16.67
N SER A 193 14.86 7.72 -16.96
CA SER A 193 14.14 8.93 -17.39
C SER A 193 14.96 9.82 -18.31
N LYS A 194 14.29 10.68 -19.08
CA LYS A 194 14.95 11.72 -19.87
C LYS A 194 14.11 12.98 -19.88
N SER A 195 14.71 14.11 -19.55
CA SER A 195 14.06 15.42 -19.55
C SER A 195 14.08 16.04 -20.96
N PHE A 196 12.95 16.61 -21.38
CA PHE A 196 12.79 17.34 -22.64
C PHE A 196 12.25 18.74 -22.37
N GLY A 197 12.97 19.77 -22.81
CA GLY A 197 12.48 21.15 -22.78
C GLY A 197 11.52 21.42 -23.94
N ILE A 198 10.33 21.94 -23.63
CA ILE A 198 9.32 22.38 -24.61
C ILE A 198 9.13 23.89 -24.46
N ALA A 199 9.22 24.62 -25.58
CA ALA A 199 8.98 26.07 -25.65
C ALA A 199 9.78 26.88 -24.60
N SER A 200 10.99 26.42 -24.28
CA SER A 200 11.95 27.02 -23.33
C SER A 200 11.47 27.22 -21.88
N THR A 201 10.22 26.87 -21.56
CA THR A 201 9.59 27.23 -20.28
C THR A 201 9.01 26.02 -19.55
N ILE A 202 8.69 24.95 -20.29
CA ILE A 202 8.11 23.72 -19.75
C ILE A 202 9.15 22.62 -19.89
N ASN A 203 9.37 21.86 -18.82
CA ASN A 203 10.16 20.64 -18.88
C ASN A 203 9.23 19.43 -18.70
N VAL A 204 9.30 18.47 -19.63
CA VAL A 204 8.61 17.19 -19.53
C VAL A 204 9.63 16.07 -19.40
N THR A 205 9.58 15.35 -18.28
CA THR A 205 10.43 14.21 -17.99
C THR A 205 9.59 12.93 -17.94
N PRO A 206 9.43 12.20 -19.05
CA PRO A 206 8.96 10.83 -19.02
C PRO A 206 9.92 9.93 -18.24
N TYR A 207 9.37 8.95 -17.54
CA TYR A 207 10.11 7.93 -16.83
C TYR A 207 9.42 6.56 -16.92
N LEU A 208 10.22 5.51 -16.80
CA LEU A 208 9.81 4.11 -16.81
C LEU A 208 10.67 3.37 -15.81
N GLY A 209 10.15 2.30 -15.23
CA GLY A 209 10.97 1.43 -14.42
C GLY A 209 10.28 0.13 -14.03
N TYR A 210 11.05 -0.64 -13.26
CA TYR A 210 10.66 -1.91 -12.71
C TYR A 210 10.85 -1.90 -11.20
N ASN A 211 9.92 -2.50 -10.48
CA ASN A 211 9.94 -2.59 -9.03
C ASN A 211 9.65 -4.00 -8.56
N TYR A 212 10.48 -4.44 -7.62
CA TYR A 212 10.29 -5.66 -6.85
C TYR A 212 9.71 -5.28 -5.49
N LEU A 213 8.43 -5.59 -5.30
CA LEU A 213 7.66 -5.30 -4.10
C LEU A 213 7.64 -6.52 -3.19
N MET A 214 7.94 -6.31 -1.91
CA MET A 214 7.97 -7.30 -0.86
C MET A 214 6.93 -6.91 0.18
N ILE A 215 5.96 -7.79 0.43
CA ILE A 215 4.87 -7.58 1.38
C ILE A 215 5.02 -8.64 2.47
N ILE A 216 5.14 -8.19 3.71
CA ILE A 216 5.27 -9.01 4.90
C ILE A 216 4.06 -8.69 5.77
N SER A 217 3.30 -9.72 6.15
CA SER A 217 2.04 -9.57 6.84
C SER A 217 1.96 -10.55 8.00
N ASP A 218 1.79 -10.02 9.20
CA ASP A 218 1.61 -10.82 10.41
C ASP A 218 0.20 -10.57 10.95
N SER A 219 -0.51 -11.65 11.28
CA SER A 219 -1.83 -11.57 11.90
C SER A 219 -1.67 -11.34 13.40
N LYS A 220 -2.46 -10.42 13.95
CA LYS A 220 -2.57 -10.23 15.40
C LYS A 220 -3.65 -11.15 15.95
N VAL A 221 -3.68 -11.30 17.27
CA VAL A 221 -4.77 -11.98 17.96
C VAL A 221 -6.07 -11.25 17.67
N ILE A 222 -6.99 -11.95 17.01
CA ILE A 222 -8.32 -11.46 16.66
C ILE A 222 -9.32 -12.12 17.61
N ASP A 223 -10.13 -11.30 18.25
CA ASP A 223 -11.27 -11.74 19.03
C ASP A 223 -12.49 -11.88 18.10
N THR A 224 -13.06 -13.09 18.03
CA THR A 224 -14.22 -13.38 17.19
C THR A 224 -15.55 -13.10 17.88
N THR A 225 -15.55 -12.73 19.16
CA THR A 225 -16.74 -12.40 19.97
C THR A 225 -16.71 -10.98 20.55
N PRO A 226 -16.47 -9.94 19.73
CA PRO A 226 -16.36 -8.58 20.23
C PRO A 226 -17.66 -8.14 20.91
N GLY A 227 -17.58 -7.87 22.22
CA GLY A 227 -18.71 -7.39 23.03
C GLY A 227 -19.43 -8.45 23.85
N ILE A 228 -18.98 -9.71 23.82
CA ILE A 228 -19.35 -10.71 24.82
C ILE A 228 -18.39 -10.57 26.00
N ASP A 229 -18.92 -10.46 27.22
CA ASP A 229 -18.09 -10.49 28.42
C ASP A 229 -17.81 -11.96 28.79
N SER A 230 -16.56 -12.41 28.69
CA SER A 230 -16.14 -13.74 29.14
C SER A 230 -16.62 -14.14 30.54
N LEU A 231 -16.85 -13.18 31.43
CA LEU A 231 -17.31 -13.40 32.81
C LEU A 231 -18.83 -13.32 32.97
N ASN A 232 -19.55 -12.80 31.97
CA ASN A 232 -21.00 -12.63 31.98
C ASN A 232 -21.58 -12.60 30.55
N PRO A 233 -21.50 -13.71 29.80
CA PRO A 233 -21.84 -13.76 28.37
C PRO A 233 -23.33 -13.50 28.08
N ASP A 234 -24.21 -13.68 29.07
CA ASP A 234 -25.65 -13.44 28.96
C ASP A 234 -26.10 -12.09 29.55
N GLY A 235 -25.17 -11.31 30.13
CA GLY A 235 -25.47 -10.02 30.78
C GLY A 235 -26.36 -10.12 32.02
N THR A 236 -26.74 -11.34 32.43
CA THR A 236 -27.70 -11.61 33.50
C THR A 236 -27.12 -12.42 34.65
N THR A 237 -25.97 -13.06 34.46
CA THR A 237 -25.27 -13.79 35.53
C THR A 237 -24.57 -12.82 36.48
N PRO A 238 -24.89 -12.85 37.80
CA PRO A 238 -24.16 -12.08 38.79
C PRO A 238 -22.68 -12.53 38.85
N PHE A 239 -21.75 -11.58 38.91
CA PHE A 239 -20.33 -11.88 39.08
C PHE A 239 -20.09 -12.52 40.47
N GLU A 240 -19.97 -13.84 40.52
CA GLU A 240 -19.60 -14.57 41.74
C GLU A 240 -18.09 -14.87 41.78
N PRO A 241 -17.42 -14.69 42.95
CA PRO A 241 -16.01 -15.04 43.10
C PRO A 241 -15.77 -16.53 42.84
N GLY A 242 -14.95 -16.85 41.83
CA GLY A 242 -14.60 -18.22 41.47
C GLY A 242 -15.18 -18.72 40.14
N LEU A 243 -15.97 -17.90 39.43
CA LEU A 243 -16.34 -18.16 38.04
C LEU A 243 -15.09 -18.15 37.15
N SER A 244 -14.73 -19.33 36.63
CA SER A 244 -13.84 -19.45 35.49
C SER A 244 -14.58 -18.93 34.26
N CYS A 245 -13.83 -18.23 33.42
CA CYS A 245 -14.33 -17.60 32.23
C CYS A 245 -15.11 -18.60 31.34
N THR A 246 -16.21 -18.16 30.76
CA THR A 246 -17.12 -19.04 30.01
C THR A 246 -16.55 -19.40 28.64
N ASP A 247 -16.76 -20.64 28.18
CA ASP A 247 -16.23 -21.15 26.90
C ASP A 247 -16.66 -20.34 25.67
N GLN A 248 -17.61 -19.42 25.82
CA GLN A 248 -18.20 -18.62 24.76
C GLN A 248 -17.36 -17.42 24.33
N ASP A 249 -16.32 -17.04 25.08
CA ASP A 249 -15.42 -15.92 24.76
C ASP A 249 -13.93 -16.26 24.98
N CYS A 250 -13.60 -17.04 26.03
CA CYS A 250 -12.20 -17.26 26.44
C CYS A 250 -11.31 -17.94 25.42
N ASN A 251 -11.89 -18.78 24.57
CA ASN A 251 -11.16 -19.57 23.58
C ASN A 251 -11.48 -19.13 22.14
N ASN A 252 -12.16 -17.99 21.97
CA ASN A 252 -12.59 -17.46 20.67
C ASN A 252 -11.60 -16.45 20.07
N ASN A 253 -10.35 -16.55 20.48
CA ASN A 253 -9.24 -15.84 19.89
C ASN A 253 -8.61 -16.67 18.76
N ILE A 254 -8.48 -16.06 17.59
CA ILE A 254 -7.86 -16.68 16.42
C ILE A 254 -6.63 -15.87 15.97
N VAL A 255 -5.72 -16.55 15.31
CA VAL A 255 -4.56 -15.97 14.62
C VAL A 255 -4.44 -16.70 13.30
N PHE A 256 -4.18 -15.98 12.21
CA PHE A 256 -3.79 -16.62 10.95
C PHE A 256 -2.32 -17.04 11.03
N ASP A 257 -2.00 -18.22 10.49
CA ASP A 257 -0.62 -18.70 10.45
C ASP A 257 0.32 -17.67 9.81
N ASP A 258 1.54 -17.59 10.36
CA ASP A 258 2.62 -16.79 9.80
C ASP A 258 2.86 -17.22 8.35
N GLN A 259 2.96 -16.25 7.44
CA GLN A 259 3.11 -16.51 6.02
C GLN A 259 4.46 -16.03 5.50
N ASP A 260 5.00 -16.77 4.53
CA ASP A 260 6.18 -16.30 3.80
C ASP A 260 5.90 -14.99 3.05
N MET A 261 6.93 -14.15 2.94
CA MET A 261 6.89 -12.88 2.23
C MET A 261 6.23 -13.00 0.84
N ILE A 262 5.30 -12.10 0.55
CA ILE A 262 4.64 -12.03 -0.75
C ILE A 262 5.44 -11.11 -1.67
N ALA A 263 6.06 -11.69 -2.68
CA ALA A 263 6.75 -10.94 -3.73
C ALA A 263 5.79 -10.58 -4.88
N ARG A 264 5.76 -9.30 -5.27
CA ARG A 264 5.03 -8.79 -6.44
C ARG A 264 5.96 -8.02 -7.37
N HIS A 265 5.77 -8.21 -8.67
CA HIS A 265 6.52 -7.52 -9.70
C HIS A 265 5.68 -6.39 -10.29
N ARG A 266 6.25 -5.18 -10.36
CA ARG A 266 5.55 -4.00 -10.88
C ARG A 266 6.35 -3.33 -11.98
N ILE A 267 5.64 -2.88 -13.01
CA ILE A 267 6.17 -2.00 -14.05
C ILE A 267 5.49 -0.65 -13.86
N PHE A 268 6.27 0.42 -13.78
CA PHE A 268 5.72 1.76 -13.61
C PHE A 268 6.23 2.68 -14.71
N PHE A 269 5.38 3.62 -15.11
CA PHE A 269 5.73 4.66 -16.05
C PHE A 269 4.99 5.93 -15.69
N GLY A 270 5.52 7.05 -16.13
CA GLY A 270 4.92 8.33 -15.85
C GLY A 270 5.59 9.46 -16.59
N ALA A 271 5.10 10.66 -16.34
CA ALA A 271 5.71 11.88 -16.82
C ALA A 271 5.58 12.96 -15.74
N ARG A 272 6.70 13.63 -15.48
CA ARG A 272 6.72 14.85 -14.66
C ARG A 272 6.74 16.05 -15.59
N ILE A 273 5.90 17.03 -15.31
CA ILE A 273 5.85 18.31 -16.02
C ILE A 273 6.20 19.40 -15.01
N ILE A 274 7.27 20.15 -15.28
CA ILE A 274 7.69 21.27 -14.45
C ILE A 274 7.40 22.58 -15.19
N TYR A 275 6.74 23.50 -14.49
CA TYR A 275 6.57 24.88 -14.90
C TYR A 275 6.98 25.81 -13.75
N TYR A 276 8.06 26.56 -13.95
CA TYR A 276 8.76 27.32 -12.91
C TYR A 276 9.17 26.44 -11.72
N LYS A 277 8.41 26.52 -10.62
CA LYS A 277 8.64 25.77 -9.38
C LYS A 277 7.54 24.74 -9.08
N MET A 278 6.52 24.67 -9.93
CA MET A 278 5.41 23.75 -9.77
C MET A 278 5.65 22.52 -10.64
N ALA A 279 5.45 21.35 -10.05
CA ALA A 279 5.54 20.07 -10.72
C ALA A 279 4.16 19.40 -10.71
N ILE A 280 3.77 18.84 -11.84
CA ILE A 280 2.66 17.90 -11.94
C ILE A 280 3.25 16.58 -12.40
N THR A 281 3.03 15.51 -11.66
CA THR A 281 3.50 14.17 -12.02
C THR A 281 2.32 13.24 -12.20
N LEU A 282 2.27 12.56 -13.34
CA LEU A 282 1.30 11.52 -13.65
C LEU A 282 2.01 10.18 -13.69
N GLU A 283 1.39 9.15 -13.11
CA GLU A 283 1.96 7.82 -12.98
C GLU A 283 0.92 6.73 -13.23
N GLY A 284 1.32 5.70 -13.96
CA GLY A 284 0.65 4.42 -14.06
C GLY A 284 1.57 3.29 -13.60
N ILE A 285 1.06 2.41 -12.75
CA ILE A 285 1.77 1.23 -12.24
C ILE A 285 0.93 -0.01 -12.56
N PHE A 286 1.56 -1.01 -13.17
CA PHE A 286 0.98 -2.30 -13.44
C PHE A 286 1.66 -3.34 -12.56
N THR A 287 0.93 -3.83 -11.56
CA THR A 287 1.36 -4.90 -10.68
C THR A 287 0.91 -6.23 -11.29
N LEU A 288 1.88 -7.06 -11.68
CA LEU A 288 1.62 -8.37 -12.27
C LEU A 288 0.90 -9.28 -11.27
N LYS A 289 0.21 -10.30 -11.78
CA LYS A 289 -0.51 -11.30 -10.97
C LYS A 289 0.40 -11.94 -9.93
N GLY A 290 -0.18 -12.29 -8.80
CA GLY A 290 0.51 -13.00 -7.72
C GLY A 290 1.15 -14.30 -8.20
N SER A 291 2.38 -14.54 -7.76
CA SER A 291 3.07 -15.82 -8.00
C SER A 291 3.85 -16.34 -6.81
N SER A 292 3.92 -15.57 -5.71
CA SER A 292 4.60 -16.00 -4.49
C SER A 292 3.94 -17.26 -3.93
N LYS A 293 4.76 -18.14 -3.36
CA LYS A 293 4.31 -19.39 -2.74
C LYS A 293 4.59 -19.34 -1.24
N ASP A 294 3.96 -20.26 -0.55
CA ASP A 294 4.13 -20.56 0.86
C ASP A 294 3.85 -22.06 1.05
N GLU A 295 4.33 -22.66 2.12
CA GLU A 295 4.12 -24.08 2.43
C GLU A 295 3.47 -24.21 3.80
N LEU A 296 2.21 -24.65 3.83
CA LEU A 296 1.56 -25.02 5.08
C LEU A 296 1.88 -26.45 5.45
N LEU A 297 2.13 -26.65 6.74
CA LEU A 297 2.39 -27.95 7.35
C LEU A 297 1.34 -28.22 8.42
N GLU A 298 0.60 -29.32 8.29
CA GLU A 298 -0.27 -29.80 9.36
C GLU A 298 0.58 -30.52 10.42
N PRO A 299 0.69 -29.99 11.65
CA PRO A 299 1.60 -30.55 12.65
C PRO A 299 1.18 -31.95 13.14
N VAL A 300 -0.12 -32.28 13.07
CA VAL A 300 -0.65 -33.56 13.58
C VAL A 300 -0.57 -34.67 12.54
N SER A 301 -0.94 -34.39 11.28
CA SER A 301 -1.00 -35.39 10.22
C SER A 301 0.27 -35.45 9.35
N GLY A 302 1.11 -34.40 9.41
CA GLY A 302 2.27 -34.24 8.53
C GLY A 302 1.93 -33.89 7.08
N ARG A 303 0.67 -33.52 6.79
CA ARG A 303 0.26 -33.06 5.46
C ARG A 303 0.93 -31.73 5.11
N THR A 304 1.38 -31.60 3.87
CA THR A 304 1.95 -30.35 3.35
C THR A 304 1.12 -29.86 2.17
N GLN A 305 0.83 -28.56 2.13
CA GLN A 305 0.16 -27.94 0.99
C GLN A 305 0.83 -26.62 0.60
N SER A 306 1.19 -26.50 -0.68
CA SER A 306 1.72 -25.24 -1.21
C SER A 306 0.58 -24.27 -1.48
N ILE A 307 0.60 -23.15 -0.76
CA ILE A 307 -0.29 -22.02 -0.98
C ILE A 307 0.37 -21.07 -1.97
N LYS A 308 -0.41 -20.55 -2.91
CA LYS A 308 0.06 -19.59 -3.90
C LYS A 308 -0.76 -18.31 -3.79
N ASP A 309 -0.09 -17.17 -3.88
CA ASP A 309 -0.75 -15.89 -4.11
C ASP A 309 -1.48 -15.93 -5.48
N LYS A 310 -2.80 -15.77 -5.43
CA LYS A 310 -3.73 -15.77 -6.57
C LYS A 310 -4.29 -14.36 -6.85
N SER A 311 -3.72 -13.33 -6.24
CA SER A 311 -4.11 -11.94 -6.46
C SER A 311 -4.05 -11.55 -7.93
N VAL A 312 -5.01 -10.74 -8.36
CA VAL A 312 -5.14 -10.39 -9.78
C VAL A 312 -4.11 -9.34 -10.17
N LEU A 313 -4.06 -9.01 -11.47
CA LEU A 313 -3.29 -7.87 -11.94
C LEU A 313 -3.94 -6.61 -11.37
N GLN A 314 -3.15 -5.75 -10.73
CA GLN A 314 -3.63 -4.49 -10.17
C GLN A 314 -3.01 -3.32 -10.94
N GLN A 315 -3.83 -2.31 -11.22
CA GLN A 315 -3.42 -1.08 -11.85
C GLN A 315 -3.51 0.03 -10.81
N THR A 316 -2.44 0.82 -10.66
CA THR A 316 -2.46 2.02 -9.83
C THR A 316 -2.21 3.23 -10.69
N TYR A 317 -3.11 4.20 -10.64
CA TYR A 317 -2.95 5.50 -11.29
C TYR A 317 -2.79 6.56 -10.22
N SER A 318 -1.76 7.39 -10.33
CA SER A 318 -1.48 8.44 -9.35
C SER A 318 -1.22 9.78 -10.02
N ILE A 319 -1.68 10.83 -9.37
CA ILE A 319 -1.35 12.22 -9.69
C ILE A 319 -0.68 12.86 -8.49
N GLN A 320 0.34 13.66 -8.74
CA GLN A 320 1.00 14.47 -7.73
C GLN A 320 1.07 15.92 -8.15
N PHE A 321 0.78 16.79 -7.20
CA PHE A 321 1.08 18.22 -7.28
C PHE A 321 2.23 18.50 -6.34
N GLY A 322 3.33 19.03 -6.88
CA GLY A 322 4.54 19.28 -6.12
C GLY A 322 5.14 20.66 -6.35
N TRP A 323 6.05 21.01 -5.44
CA TRP A 323 6.85 22.22 -5.49
C TRP A 323 8.31 21.86 -5.30
N ASP A 324 9.15 22.30 -6.24
CA ASP A 324 10.60 22.13 -6.21
C ASP A 324 11.25 23.46 -5.78
N PHE A 325 12.19 23.40 -4.83
CA PHE A 325 12.84 24.57 -4.23
C PHE A 325 14.33 24.37 -3.95
#